data_AF-A0A7W6TA15-F1
#
_entry.id   AF-A0A7W6TA15-F1
#
_cell.length_a   1.000
_cell.length_b   1.000
_cell.length_c   1.000
_cell.angle_alpha   90.00
_cell.angle_beta   90.00
_cell.angle_gamma   90.00
#
_symmetry.space_group_name_H-M   'P 1'
#
loop_
_entity.id
_entity.type
_entity.pdbx_description
1 polymer ?
#
loop_
_entity_poly.entity_id
_entity_poly.type
_entity_poly.pdbx_seq_one_letter_code
_entity_poly.pdbx_strand_id
1 'polypeptide(L)' 'MPAAPQPAAPAEGDLELAADQAIEACGGDAREAVKALIVANNFLESQLEELRSNVSSGYARGRLPGARE' A
#
# COMPACT_ATOMS: atom_id res chain seq x y z
N MET A 1 -18.84 -5.73 5.30
CA MET A 1 -17.38 -5.91 5.18
C MET A 1 -16.73 -4.73 5.89
N PRO A 2 -15.95 -4.93 6.96
CA PRO A 2 -15.23 -3.81 7.57
C PRO A 2 -14.20 -3.32 6.54
N ALA A 3 -14.09 -2.00 6.38
CA ALA A 3 -13.00 -1.42 5.60
C ALA A 3 -11.67 -1.91 6.19
N ALA A 4 -10.74 -2.33 5.32
CA ALA A 4 -9.38 -2.60 5.76
C ALA A 4 -8.86 -1.37 6.52
N PRO A 5 -8.04 -1.55 7.58
CA PRO A 5 -7.50 -0.42 8.32
C PRO A 5 -6.82 0.51 7.34
N GLN A 6 -7.26 1.77 7.27
CA GLN A 6 -6.50 2.79 6.57
C GLN A 6 -5.16 2.91 7.29
N PRO A 7 -4.02 2.82 6.60
CA PRO A 7 -2.72 3.04 7.23
C PRO A 7 -2.76 4.43 7.86
N ALA A 8 -2.73 4.49 9.19
CA ALA A 8 -2.54 5.75 9.88
C ALA A 8 -1.19 6.32 9.44
N ALA A 9 -1.13 7.62 9.16
CA ALA A 9 0.14 8.26 8.87
C ALA A 9 1.09 7.97 10.05
N PRO A 10 2.28 7.40 9.81
CA PRO A 10 3.24 7.13 10.87
C PRO A 10 3.59 8.44 11.57
N ALA A 11 3.71 8.39 12.90
CA ALA A 11 4.24 9.52 13.66
C ALA A 11 5.68 9.82 13.20
N GLU A 12 6.15 11.06 13.30
CA GLU A 12 7.47 11.44 12.78
C GLU A 12 8.61 10.54 13.31
N GLY A 13 8.60 10.19 14.61
CA GLY A 13 9.60 9.28 15.18
C GLY A 13 9.50 7.81 14.69
N ASP A 14 8.36 7.40 14.14
CA ASP A 14 8.20 6.08 13.50
C ASP A 14 8.84 6.08 12.10
N LEU A 15 8.85 7.25 11.43
CA LEU A 15 9.52 7.42 10.14
C LEU A 15 11.04 7.41 10.26
N GLU A 16 11.62 8.08 11.26
CA GLU A 16 13.07 8.02 11.51
C GLU A 16 13.54 6.58 11.74
N LEU A 17 12.83 5.83 12.60
CA LEU A 17 13.18 4.44 12.90
C LEU A 17 13.05 3.54 11.66
N ALA A 18 12.01 3.72 10.86
CA ALA A 18 11.83 2.98 9.61
C ALA A 18 12.91 3.31 8.57
N ALA A 19 13.36 4.57 8.52
CA ALA A 19 14.45 4.99 7.65
C ALA A 19 15.77 4.32 8.06
N ASP A 20 16.10 4.30 9.35
CA ASP A 20 17.29 3.62 9.87
C ASP A 20 17.28 2.12 9.52
N GLN A 21 16.14 1.45 9.71
CA GLN A 21 15.98 0.04 9.35
C GLN A 21 16.17 -0.21 7.84
N ALA A 22 15.64 0.67 6.99
CA ALA A 22 15.80 0.54 5.54
C ALA A 22 17.26 0.74 5.10
N ILE A 23 17.98 1.66 5.75
CA ILE A 23 19.40 1.91 5.52
C ILE A 23 20.23 0.69 5.97
N GLU A 24 19.97 0.15 7.16
CA GLU A 24 20.63 -1.07 7.66
C GLU A 24 20.40 -2.27 6.74
N ALA A 25 19.17 -2.46 6.25
CA ALA A 25 18.84 -3.53 5.30
C ALA A 25 19.60 -3.39 3.96
N CYS A 26 20.01 -2.18 3.59
CA CYS A 26 20.81 -1.89 2.40
C CYS A 26 22.31 -1.81 2.69
N GLY A 27 22.77 -2.37 3.82
CA GLY A 27 24.19 -2.42 4.17
C GLY A 27 24.77 -1.07 4.61
N GLY A 28 23.92 -0.15 5.06
CA GLY A 28 24.33 1.18 5.51
C GLY A 28 24.40 2.24 4.41
N ASP A 29 24.11 1.89 3.15
CA ASP A 29 24.08 2.85 2.05
C ASP A 29 22.69 3.47 1.88
N ALA A 30 22.55 4.73 2.30
CA ALA A 30 21.30 5.48 2.17
C ALA A 30 20.86 5.69 0.71
N ARG A 31 21.79 5.76 -0.25
CA ARG A 31 21.45 5.89 -1.67
C ARG A 31 20.86 4.58 -2.20
N GLU A 32 21.40 3.44 -1.79
CA GLU A 32 20.83 2.14 -2.15
C GLU A 32 19.46 1.93 -1.48
N ALA A 33 19.29 2.35 -0.22
CA ALA A 33 17.99 2.34 0.45
C ALA A 33 16.93 3.17 -0.29
N VAL A 34 17.28 4.38 -0.74
CA VAL A 34 16.37 5.21 -1.54
C VAL A 34 16.01 4.55 -2.87
N LYS A 35 16.98 3.94 -3.57
CA LYS A 35 16.70 3.20 -4.82
C LYS A 35 15.75 2.03 -4.56
N ALA A 36 15.99 1.25 -3.51
CA ALA A 36 15.15 0.13 -3.11
C ALA A 36 13.71 0.59 -2.78
N LEU A 37 13.58 1.69 -2.03
CA LEU A 37 12.28 2.28 -1.71
C LEU A 37 11.52 2.76 -2.95
N ILE A 38 12.18 3.37 -3.93
CA ILE A 38 11.55 3.78 -5.20
C ILE A 38 11.03 2.56 -5.96
N VAL A 39 11.82 1.49 -6.06
CA VAL A 39 11.40 0.24 -6.72
C VAL A 39 10.22 -0.38 -5.98
N ALA A 40 10.28 -0.46 -4.65
CA ALA A 40 9.19 -0.98 -3.82
C ALA A 40 7.91 -0.15 -3.97
N ASN A 41 8.03 1.18 -4.04
CA ASN A 41 6.89 2.07 -4.22
C ASN A 41 6.21 1.83 -5.59
N ASN A 42 6.98 1.82 -6.68
CA ASN A 42 6.46 1.50 -8.02
C ASN A 42 5.74 0.14 -8.06
N PHE A 43 6.27 -0.87 -7.35
CA PHE A 43 5.66 -2.19 -7.25
C PHE A 43 4.32 -2.16 -6.51
N LEU A 44 4.22 -1.42 -5.40
CA LEU A 44 2.98 -1.25 -4.65
C LEU A 44 1.93 -0.48 -5.46
N GLU A 45 2.33 0.57 -6.16
CA GLU A 45 1.44 1.32 -7.06
C GLU A 45 0.89 0.44 -8.18
N SER A 46 1.73 -0.40 -8.79
CA SER A 46 1.31 -1.36 -9.81
C SER A 46 0.31 -2.38 -9.27
N GLN A 47 0.54 -2.94 -8.08
CA GLN A 47 -0.39 -3.87 -7.45
C GLN A 47 -1.72 -3.20 -7.09
N LEU A 48 -1.68 -1.94 -6.68
CA LEU A 48 -2.88 -1.18 -6.37
C LEU A 48 -3.72 -0.95 -7.63
N GLU A 49 -3.09 -0.62 -8.76
CA GLU A 49 -3.77 -0.47 -10.04
C GLU A 49 -4.36 -1.80 -10.53
N GLU A 50 -3.61 -2.90 -10.45
CA GLU A 50 -4.11 -4.23 -10.75
C GLU A 50 -5.33 -4.57 -9.89
N LEU A 51 -5.25 -4.34 -8.58
CA LEU A 51 -6.36 -4.61 -7.67
C LEU A 51 -7.59 -3.75 -8.01
N ARG A 52 -7.39 -2.47 -8.35
CA ARG A 52 -8.46 -1.56 -8.78
C ARG A 52 -9.11 -2.02 -10.09
N SER A 53 -8.33 -2.59 -11.01
CA SER A 53 -8.85 -3.13 -12.26
C SER A 53 -9.69 -4.40 -12.06
N ASN A 54 -9.35 -5.20 -11.04
CA ASN A 54 -9.99 -6.49 -10.75
C ASN A 54 -11.24 -6.37 -9.86
N VAL A 55 -11.46 -5.24 -9.18
CA VAL A 55 -12.72 -4.99 -8.48
C VAL A 55 -13.80 -4.56 -9.48
N SER A 56 -14.79 -5.43 -9.71
CA SER A 56 -15.92 -5.12 -10.59
C SER A 56 -16.61 -3.82 -10.19
N SER A 57 -16.82 -2.92 -11.16
CA SER A 57 -17.59 -1.68 -10.98
C SER A 57 -19.03 -1.92 -10.47
N GLY A 58 -19.54 -3.15 -10.57
CA GLY A 58 -20.83 -3.56 -9.99
C GLY A 58 -20.84 -3.57 -8.45
N TYR A 59 -19.71 -3.86 -7.80
CA TYR A 59 -19.58 -3.80 -6.34
C TYR A 59 -19.54 -2.33 -5.86
N ALA A 60 -18.95 -1.44 -6.65
CA ALA A 60 -18.91 0.01 -6.38
C ALA A 60 -20.28 0.70 -6.55
N ARG A 61 -21.21 0.13 -7.32
CA ARG A 61 -22.58 0.68 -7.52
C ARG A 61 -23.63 0.15 -6.54
N GLY A 62 -23.22 -0.57 -5.48
CA GLY A 62 -24.12 -0.99 -4.41
C GLY A 62 -25.25 -1.94 -4.82
N ARG A 63 -25.19 -2.56 -6.01
CA ARG A 63 -26.23 -3.48 -6.46
C ARG A 63 -25.93 -4.90 -5.97
N LEU A 64 -26.12 -5.10 -4.67
CA LEU A 64 -26.37 -6.44 -4.15
C LEU A 64 -27.74 -6.89 -4.71
N PRO A 65 -27.85 -8.08 -5.31
CA PRO A 65 -29.13 -8.59 -5.77
C PRO A 65 -30.02 -8.83 -4.56
N GLY A 66 -31.03 -8.00 -4.38
CA GLY A 66 -32.21 -8.36 -3.59
C GLY A 66 -32.77 -9.64 -4.21
N ALA A 67 -32.58 -10.75 -3.51
CA ALA A 67 -33.24 -12.00 -3.80
C ALA A 67 -34.75 -11.75 -3.73
N ARG A 68 -35.36 -11.81 -4.91
CA ARG A 68 -36.77 -12.11 -5.23
C ARG A 68 -37.64 -12.44 -4.01
N GLU A 69 -38.66 -11.61 -3.76
CA GLU A 69 -39.96 -12.06 -3.23
C GLU A 69 -40.86 -12.48 -4.39
#